data_AF-E3I793-F1
#
_entry.id   AF-E3I793-F1
#
_cell.length_a   1.000
_cell.length_b   1.000
_cell.length_c   1.000
_cell.angle_alpha   90.00
_cell.angle_beta   90.00
_cell.angle_gamma   90.00
#
_symmetry.space_group_name_H-M   'P 1'
#
loop_
_entity.id
_entity.type
_entity.pdbx_description
1 polymer ?
#
loop_
_entity_poly.entity_id
_entity_poly.type
_entity_poly.pdbx_seq_one_letter_code
_entity_poly.pdbx_strand_id
1 'polypeptide(L)'
;MEDEIEKLREELREMRQQHRQDLESLVAGLQAAWDEELGRLRTEFAARDRIGTCKDDGLPETKSRDVTLDRQTGIPGERPIIRIRGGEIHAAVEAARRILADPATGVTLNAGRLVRAVTRLAPRFLTTRMQTPEVQTALVELDETSLREVLTRHARFEKYDARSKAWVPIDCPVAVARMVLQTVAQASSA
;
A
#
# COMPACT_ATOMS: atom_id res chain seq x y z
N MET A 1 17.94 28.63 -50.90
CA MET A 1 17.27 27.38 -50.47
C MET A 1 17.90 26.83 -49.20
N GLU A 2 19.22 26.67 -49.12
CA GLU A 2 19.88 26.21 -47.86
C GLU A 2 19.69 27.20 -46.70
N ASP A 3 19.84 28.51 -46.95
CA ASP A 3 19.64 29.55 -45.93
C ASP A 3 18.20 29.59 -45.37
N GLU A 4 17.18 29.30 -46.18
CA GLU A 4 15.79 29.26 -45.75
C GLU A 4 15.51 28.04 -44.86
N ILE A 5 16.16 26.90 -45.15
CA ILE A 5 16.07 25.70 -44.31
C ILE A 5 16.75 25.94 -42.96
N GLU A 6 17.88 26.64 -42.93
CA GLU A 6 18.56 26.97 -41.68
C GLU A 6 17.74 27.95 -40.83
N LYS A 7 17.13 28.97 -41.46
CA LYS A 7 16.21 29.88 -40.78
C LYS A 7 15.02 29.16 -40.14
N LEU A 8 14.34 28.27 -40.88
CA LEU A 8 13.20 27.51 -40.36
C LEU A 8 13.61 26.55 -39.23
N ARG A 9 14.83 26.01 -39.26
CA ARG A 9 15.34 25.17 -38.17
C ARG A 9 15.58 25.98 -36.90
N GLU A 10 16.07 27.20 -37.03
CA GLU A 10 16.27 28.09 -35.88
C GLU A 10 14.94 28.52 -35.27
N GLU A 11 13.97 28.93 -36.09
CA GLU A 11 12.60 29.24 -35.64
C GLU A 11 11.94 28.06 -34.91
N LEU A 12 12.15 26.82 -35.41
CA LEU A 12 11.63 25.62 -34.76
C LEU A 12 12.33 25.31 -33.43
N ARG A 13 13.63 25.63 -33.30
CA ARG A 13 14.37 25.49 -32.03
C ARG A 13 13.86 26.48 -31.00
N GLU A 14 13.70 27.74 -31.39
CA GLU A 14 13.18 28.80 -30.52
C GLU A 14 11.76 28.46 -30.05
N MET A 15 10.87 28.05 -30.95
CA MET A 15 9.50 27.68 -30.60
C MET A 15 9.45 26.49 -29.62
N ARG A 16 10.32 25.49 -29.81
CA ARG A 16 10.43 24.34 -28.90
C ARG A 16 11.00 24.74 -27.54
N GLN A 17 11.96 25.66 -27.52
CA GLN A 17 12.54 26.16 -26.29
C GLN A 17 11.52 26.97 -25.49
N GLN A 18 10.74 27.82 -26.16
CA GLN A 18 9.66 28.57 -25.53
C GLN A 18 8.58 27.63 -24.96
N HIS A 19 8.10 26.67 -25.75
CA HIS A 19 7.13 25.67 -25.28
C HIS A 19 7.64 24.88 -24.07
N ARG A 20 8.93 24.54 -24.03
CA ARG A 20 9.53 23.86 -22.88
C ARG A 20 9.49 24.75 -21.63
N GLN A 21 9.88 26.02 -21.77
CA GLN A 21 9.87 26.97 -20.66
C GLN A 21 8.45 27.21 -20.12
N ASP A 22 7.46 27.32 -21.02
CA ASP A 22 6.06 27.48 -20.62
C ASP A 22 5.58 26.26 -19.82
N LEU A 23 5.89 25.04 -20.28
CA LEU A 23 5.56 23.81 -19.55
C LEU A 23 6.25 23.74 -18.18
N GLU A 24 7.53 24.10 -18.10
CA GLU A 24 8.27 24.15 -16.83
C GLU A 24 7.64 25.15 -15.84
N SER A 25 7.18 26.31 -16.33
CA SER A 25 6.49 27.30 -15.50
C SER A 25 5.15 26.79 -14.96
N LEU A 26 4.38 26.05 -15.78
CA LEU A 26 3.10 25.47 -15.37
C LEU A 26 3.30 24.35 -14.35
N VAL A 27 4.29 23.49 -14.55
CA VAL A 27 4.62 22.42 -13.61
C VAL A 27 5.08 23.00 -12.27
N ALA A 28 5.95 24.02 -12.29
CA ALA A 28 6.38 24.70 -11.07
C ALA A 28 5.20 25.35 -10.32
N GLY A 29 4.26 25.97 -11.04
CA GLY A 29 3.04 26.54 -10.46
C GLY A 29 2.13 25.49 -9.81
N LEU A 30 1.93 24.35 -10.47
CA LEU A 30 1.16 23.23 -9.93
C LEU A 30 1.83 22.65 -8.68
N GLN A 31 3.15 22.49 -8.69
CA GLN A 31 3.90 21.95 -7.58
C GLN A 31 3.85 22.86 -6.36
N ALA A 32 3.98 24.18 -6.55
CA ALA A 32 3.81 25.16 -5.47
C ALA A 32 2.39 25.14 -4.87
N ALA A 33 1.36 25.03 -5.71
CA ALA A 33 -0.03 24.92 -5.25
C ALA A 33 -0.27 23.63 -4.44
N TRP A 34 0.31 22.51 -4.86
CA TRP A 34 0.28 21.26 -4.10
C TRP A 34 1.00 21.36 -2.77
N ASP A 35 2.17 21.99 -2.72
CA ASP A 35 2.93 22.18 -1.48
C ASP A 35 2.17 23.09 -0.48
N GLU A 36 1.48 24.12 -0.97
CA GLU A 36 0.61 24.96 -0.15
C GLU A 36 -0.56 24.17 0.44
N GLU A 37 -1.24 23.35 -0.38
CA GLU A 37 -2.37 22.53 0.06
C GLU A 37 -1.95 21.45 1.06
N LEU A 38 -0.81 20.79 0.83
CA LEU A 38 -0.22 19.86 1.80
C LEU A 38 0.19 20.57 3.10
N GLY A 39 0.67 21.80 3.01
CA GLY A 39 0.95 22.66 4.17
C GLY A 39 -0.32 22.91 5.00
N ARG A 40 -1.42 23.30 4.34
CA ARG A 40 -2.74 23.48 5.00
C ARG A 40 -3.20 22.21 5.70
N LEU A 41 -3.22 21.09 4.98
CA LEU A 41 -3.62 19.80 5.55
C LEU A 41 -2.74 19.42 6.75
N ARG A 42 -1.41 19.58 6.66
CA ARG A 42 -0.51 19.33 7.80
C ARG A 42 -0.86 20.18 9.02
N THR A 43 -1.19 21.47 8.83
CA THR A 43 -1.60 22.34 9.94
C THR A 43 -2.95 21.95 10.53
N GLU A 44 -3.92 21.51 9.70
CA GLU A 44 -5.21 21.01 10.16
C GLU A 44 -5.07 19.72 10.96
N PHE A 45 -4.25 18.77 10.49
CA PHE A 45 -3.97 17.54 11.21
C PHE A 45 -3.23 17.81 12.53
N ALA A 46 -2.25 18.73 12.53
CA ALA A 46 -1.56 19.13 13.75
C ALA A 46 -2.47 19.84 14.77
N ALA A 47 -3.49 20.59 14.30
CA ALA A 47 -4.51 21.18 15.17
C ALA A 47 -5.44 20.12 15.77
N ARG A 48 -5.72 19.06 15.02
CA ARG A 48 -6.61 17.96 15.43
C ARG A 48 -5.96 17.02 16.45
N ASP A 49 -4.65 16.80 16.38
CA ASP A 49 -3.91 15.97 17.34
C ASP A 49 -3.73 16.62 18.73
N ARG A 50 -4.08 17.90 18.92
CA ARG A 50 -4.10 18.53 20.26
C ARG A 50 -5.26 18.08 21.16
N ILE A 51 -6.19 17.24 20.67
CA ILE A 51 -7.32 16.74 21.47
C ILE A 51 -6.94 15.51 22.34
N GLY A 52 -5.70 14.99 22.25
CA GLY A 52 -5.32 13.73 22.87
C GLY A 52 -4.02 13.73 23.67
N THR A 53 -3.76 14.73 24.52
CA THR A 53 -2.81 14.54 25.64
C THR A 53 -3.59 14.49 26.94
N CYS A 54 -4.24 13.35 27.17
CA CYS A 54 -4.73 12.97 28.49
C CYS A 54 -3.50 12.95 29.41
N LYS A 55 -3.50 13.78 30.45
CA LYS A 55 -2.51 13.68 31.53
C LYS A 55 -2.61 12.27 32.13
N ASP A 56 -1.49 11.56 32.14
CA ASP A 56 -1.28 10.35 32.93
C ASP A 56 -1.33 10.71 34.42
N ASP A 57 -2.53 10.77 34.98
CA ASP A 57 -2.73 10.69 36.42
C ASP A 57 -2.73 9.20 36.79
N GLY A 58 -1.61 8.75 37.37
CA GLY A 58 -1.37 7.37 37.73
C GLY A 58 -2.52 6.73 38.54
N LEU A 59 -3.13 5.69 37.95
CA LEU A 59 -4.02 4.74 38.62
C LEU A 59 -3.74 3.32 38.07
N PRO A 60 -3.95 2.29 38.91
CA PRO A 60 -3.38 0.97 38.69
C PRO A 60 -4.06 0.20 37.56
N GLU A 61 -3.23 -0.51 36.79
CA GLU A 61 -3.58 -1.40 35.67
C GLU A 61 -4.81 -2.28 35.98
N THR A 62 -5.96 -1.88 35.47
CA THR A 62 -7.16 -2.73 35.45
C THR A 62 -7.65 -2.90 34.01
N LYS A 63 -7.41 -4.11 33.51
CA LYS A 63 -7.99 -4.78 32.33
C LYS A 63 -9.25 -4.11 31.76
N SER A 64 -9.09 -3.36 30.68
CA SER A 64 -10.15 -3.09 29.69
C SER A 64 -9.44 -2.77 28.37
N ARG A 65 -9.57 -3.68 27.39
CA ARG A 65 -10.41 -3.47 26.20
C ARG A 65 -9.82 -2.54 25.14
N ASP A 66 -8.53 -2.66 24.88
CA ASP A 66 -7.98 -2.17 23.62
C ASP A 66 -7.24 -3.30 22.91
N VAL A 67 -7.74 -3.65 21.72
CA VAL A 67 -6.84 -4.07 20.65
C VAL A 67 -5.99 -2.84 20.40
N THR A 68 -4.84 -2.76 21.09
CA THR A 68 -3.84 -1.74 20.81
C THR A 68 -3.33 -2.06 19.40
N LEU A 69 -4.01 -1.52 18.40
CA LEU A 69 -3.35 -1.04 17.20
C LEU A 69 -2.37 -0.01 17.74
N ASP A 70 -1.16 -0.44 18.10
CA ASP A 70 -0.08 0.48 18.38
C ASP A 70 -0.05 1.41 17.17
N ARG A 71 -0.47 2.64 17.43
CA ARG A 71 -0.68 3.68 16.44
C ARG A 71 0.68 3.88 15.79
N GLN A 72 0.83 3.32 14.59
CA GLN A 72 1.96 3.46 13.67
C GLN A 72 3.08 4.32 14.26
N THR A 73 4.03 3.70 14.96
CA THR A 73 5.33 4.31 15.14
C THR A 73 5.86 4.49 13.73
N GLY A 74 5.92 5.75 13.28
CA GLY A 74 6.45 6.16 11.98
C GLY A 74 7.95 5.93 11.86
N ILE A 75 8.40 4.70 12.14
CA ILE A 75 9.75 4.23 11.95
C ILE A 75 9.74 3.49 10.60
N PRO A 76 10.35 4.06 9.55
CA PRO A 76 10.45 3.42 8.26
C PRO A 76 11.20 2.08 8.41
N GLY A 77 10.49 0.96 8.29
CA GLY A 77 11.08 -0.38 8.29
C GLY A 77 10.53 -1.39 9.29
N GLU A 78 9.67 -0.99 10.25
CA GLU A 78 9.03 -1.94 11.16
C GLU A 78 7.75 -2.51 10.55
N ARG A 79 7.64 -3.85 10.55
CA ARG A 79 6.43 -4.55 10.09
C ARG A 79 5.32 -4.35 11.12
N PRO A 80 4.09 -3.99 10.71
CA PRO A 80 2.96 -3.90 11.63
C PRO A 80 2.74 -5.22 12.38
N ILE A 81 2.47 -5.11 13.68
CA ILE A 81 2.21 -6.26 14.57
C ILE A 81 0.69 -6.42 14.72
N ILE A 82 0.19 -7.61 14.38
CA ILE A 82 -1.20 -8.01 14.60
C ILE A 82 -1.25 -8.98 15.78
N ARG A 83 -1.81 -8.49 16.88
CA ARG A 83 -2.04 -9.29 18.09
C ARG A 83 -3.39 -10.00 18.02
N ILE A 84 -3.38 -11.32 18.19
CA ILE A 84 -4.54 -12.19 18.15
C ILE A 84 -4.84 -12.71 19.55
N ARG A 85 -6.03 -12.36 20.05
CA ARG A 85 -6.62 -12.93 21.26
C ARG A 85 -7.74 -13.90 20.91
N GLY A 86 -7.96 -14.91 21.75
CA GLY A 86 -9.10 -15.82 21.61
C GLY A 86 -10.41 -15.05 21.62
N GLY A 87 -11.23 -15.24 20.57
CA GLY A 87 -12.51 -14.54 20.37
C GLY A 87 -12.43 -13.27 19.51
N GLU A 88 -11.23 -12.77 19.20
CA GLU A 88 -11.02 -11.49 18.51
C GLU A 88 -10.50 -11.66 17.07
N ILE A 89 -10.82 -12.80 16.43
CA ILE A 89 -10.37 -13.08 15.05
C ILE A 89 -10.86 -12.01 14.08
N HIS A 90 -12.06 -11.46 14.29
CA HIS A 90 -12.62 -10.39 13.47
C HIS A 90 -11.73 -9.13 13.47
N ALA A 91 -11.16 -8.75 14.62
CA ALA A 91 -10.26 -7.61 14.72
C ALA A 91 -8.95 -7.86 13.96
N ALA A 92 -8.43 -9.09 14.03
CA ALA A 92 -7.25 -9.49 13.25
C ALA A 92 -7.51 -9.47 11.74
N VAL A 93 -8.72 -9.86 11.30
CA VAL A 93 -9.16 -9.79 9.90
C VAL A 93 -9.22 -8.33 9.42
N GLU A 94 -9.82 -7.43 10.19
CA GLU A 94 -9.86 -6.01 9.84
C GLU A 94 -8.47 -5.37 9.81
N ALA A 95 -7.59 -5.72 10.75
CA ALA A 95 -6.19 -5.28 10.72
C ALA A 95 -5.47 -5.79 9.47
N ALA A 96 -5.64 -7.07 9.12
CA ALA A 96 -5.07 -7.64 7.91
C ALA A 96 -5.58 -6.94 6.64
N ARG A 97 -6.88 -6.61 6.56
CA ARG A 97 -7.46 -5.85 5.44
C ARG A 97 -6.83 -4.48 5.27
N ARG A 98 -6.55 -3.76 6.37
CA ARG A 98 -5.86 -2.46 6.32
C ARG A 98 -4.45 -2.58 5.78
N ILE A 99 -3.73 -3.65 6.14
CA ILE A 99 -2.39 -3.91 5.61
C ILE A 99 -2.45 -4.23 4.12
N LEU A 100 -3.43 -5.03 3.69
CA LEU A 100 -3.63 -5.33 2.26
C LEU A 100 -4.10 -4.14 1.43
N ALA A 101 -4.63 -3.09 2.06
CA ALA A 101 -4.97 -1.84 1.38
C ALA A 101 -3.73 -1.01 1.02
N ASP A 102 -2.56 -1.32 1.60
CA ASP A 102 -1.31 -0.66 1.25
C ASP A 102 -0.82 -1.13 -0.15
N PRO A 103 -0.62 -0.23 -1.11
CA PRO A 103 -0.10 -0.57 -2.45
C PRO A 103 1.27 -1.26 -2.40
N ALA A 104 2.05 -1.10 -1.33
CA ALA A 104 3.34 -1.76 -1.15
C ALA A 104 3.23 -3.30 -1.03
N THR A 105 2.05 -3.83 -0.74
CA THR A 105 1.82 -5.29 -0.69
C THR A 105 1.72 -5.94 -2.08
N GLY A 106 1.51 -5.14 -3.14
CA GLY A 106 1.37 -5.64 -4.51
C GLY A 106 0.10 -6.49 -4.74
N VAL A 107 -0.83 -6.47 -3.79
CA VAL A 107 -2.13 -7.12 -3.89
C VAL A 107 -3.18 -6.07 -4.24
N THR A 108 -3.98 -6.34 -5.26
CA THR A 108 -5.08 -5.46 -5.66
C THR A 108 -6.41 -6.18 -5.67
N LEU A 109 -7.48 -5.41 -5.52
CA LEU A 109 -8.84 -5.92 -5.66
C LEU A 109 -9.28 -5.76 -7.12
N ASN A 110 -9.70 -6.85 -7.75
CA ASN A 110 -10.26 -6.84 -9.10
C ASN A 110 -11.58 -7.63 -9.12
N ALA A 111 -12.68 -6.97 -9.47
CA ALA A 111 -14.01 -7.58 -9.59
C ALA A 111 -14.39 -8.49 -8.39
N GLY A 112 -14.09 -8.06 -7.16
CA GLY A 112 -14.40 -8.84 -5.96
C GLY A 112 -13.42 -9.97 -5.62
N ARG A 113 -12.28 -10.04 -6.29
CA ARG A 113 -11.23 -11.04 -6.07
C ARG A 113 -9.91 -10.36 -5.76
N LEU A 114 -9.16 -10.92 -4.81
CA LEU A 114 -7.79 -10.48 -4.56
C LEU A 114 -6.89 -11.06 -5.64
N VAL A 115 -6.19 -10.19 -6.37
CA VAL A 115 -5.26 -10.56 -7.42
C VAL A 115 -3.88 -10.00 -7.13
N ARG A 116 -2.86 -10.71 -7.59
CA ARG A 116 -1.47 -10.27 -7.60
C ARG A 116 -0.97 -10.21 -9.02
N ALA A 117 -0.30 -9.12 -9.39
CA ALA A 117 0.40 -9.03 -10.67
C ALA A 117 1.63 -9.95 -10.62
N VAL A 118 1.69 -10.92 -11.53
CA VAL A 118 2.84 -11.79 -11.71
C VAL A 118 3.39 -11.58 -13.11
N THR A 119 4.63 -11.16 -13.19
CA THR A 119 5.36 -11.06 -14.44
C THR A 119 5.82 -12.46 -14.83
N ARG A 120 5.27 -13.00 -15.93
CA ARG A 120 5.72 -14.26 -16.51
C ARG A 120 6.54 -13.97 -17.76
N LEU A 121 7.71 -14.59 -17.83
CA LEU A 121 8.45 -14.70 -19.08
C LEU A 121 7.74 -15.78 -19.90
N ALA A 122 6.99 -15.38 -20.92
CA ALA A 122 6.37 -16.34 -21.83
C ALA A 122 7.47 -17.00 -22.67
N PRO A 123 7.53 -18.34 -22.76
CA PRO A 123 8.40 -19.01 -23.72
C PRO A 123 7.84 -18.72 -25.12
N ARG A 124 8.59 -17.98 -25.94
CA ARG A 124 8.22 -17.81 -27.35
C ARG A 124 8.36 -19.14 -28.08
N PHE A 125 7.29 -19.57 -28.72
CA PHE A 125 7.36 -20.62 -29.74
C PHE A 125 8.31 -20.13 -30.84
N LEU A 126 9.35 -20.92 -31.08
CA LEU A 126 10.45 -20.67 -32.02
C LEU A 126 9.95 -20.60 -33.46
N THR A 127 9.47 -19.44 -33.92
CA THR A 127 9.42 -19.14 -35.34
C THR A 127 9.84 -17.68 -35.57
N THR A 128 10.97 -17.53 -36.26
CA THR A 128 11.49 -16.26 -36.81
C THR A 128 12.40 -15.43 -35.90
N ARG A 129 13.57 -15.14 -36.46
CA ARG A 129 14.76 -14.55 -35.84
C ARG A 129 14.48 -13.12 -35.35
N MET A 130 15.14 -12.79 -34.23
CA MET A 130 15.17 -11.48 -33.56
C MET A 130 13.84 -10.97 -33.01
N GLN A 131 13.51 -11.30 -31.76
CA GLN A 131 12.75 -10.34 -30.96
C GLN A 131 12.93 -10.54 -29.45
N THR A 132 13.06 -9.40 -28.77
CA THR A 132 13.19 -9.17 -27.32
C THR A 132 12.18 -10.02 -26.54
N PRO A 133 12.55 -10.64 -25.39
CA PRO A 133 11.61 -11.39 -24.57
C PRO A 133 10.43 -10.48 -24.20
N GLU A 134 9.23 -10.90 -24.54
CA GLU A 134 8.02 -10.16 -24.24
C GLU A 134 7.63 -10.45 -22.79
N VAL A 135 7.77 -9.43 -21.96
CA VAL A 135 7.43 -9.49 -20.54
C VAL A 135 5.92 -9.36 -20.43
N GLN A 136 5.22 -10.47 -20.23
CA GLN A 136 3.77 -10.47 -20.04
C GLN A 136 3.45 -10.39 -18.54
N THR A 137 2.65 -9.39 -18.17
CA THR A 137 2.15 -9.25 -16.80
C THR A 137 0.75 -9.84 -16.74
N ALA A 138 0.58 -10.92 -15.97
CA ALA A 138 -0.72 -11.56 -15.76
C ALA A 138 -1.21 -11.29 -14.34
N LEU A 139 -2.51 -11.06 -14.18
CA LEU A 139 -3.15 -11.01 -12.86
C LEU A 139 -3.49 -12.45 -12.44
N VAL A 140 -3.00 -12.86 -11.28
CA VAL A 140 -3.25 -14.18 -10.71
C VAL A 140 -4.09 -14.03 -9.45
N GLU A 141 -5.18 -14.78 -9.35
CA GLU A 141 -6.01 -14.83 -8.15
C GLU A 141 -5.23 -15.41 -6.97
N LEU A 142 -5.40 -14.79 -5.80
CA LEU A 142 -4.73 -15.22 -4.57
C LEU A 142 -5.52 -16.34 -3.90
N ASP A 143 -4.86 -17.48 -3.75
CA ASP A 143 -5.33 -18.58 -2.91
C ASP A 143 -5.04 -18.30 -1.41
N GLU A 144 -5.69 -19.05 -0.53
CA GLU A 144 -5.51 -18.96 0.93
C GLU A 144 -4.04 -19.10 1.34
N THR A 145 -3.33 -20.05 0.74
CA THR A 145 -1.91 -20.29 1.00
C THR A 145 -1.03 -19.11 0.60
N SER A 146 -1.29 -18.54 -0.57
CA SER A 146 -0.56 -17.38 -1.09
C SER A 146 -0.84 -16.13 -0.27
N LEU A 147 -2.09 -15.94 0.19
CA LEU A 147 -2.46 -14.83 1.05
C LEU A 147 -1.77 -14.90 2.41
N ARG A 148 -1.64 -16.11 2.99
CA ARG A 148 -0.88 -16.31 4.23
C ARG A 148 0.59 -15.93 4.09
N GLU A 149 1.22 -16.31 2.97
CA GLU A 149 2.62 -15.94 2.69
C GLU A 149 2.78 -14.41 2.62
N VAL A 150 1.91 -13.73 1.87
CA VAL A 150 1.92 -12.27 1.74
C VAL A 150 1.71 -11.62 3.11
N LEU A 151 0.68 -12.00 3.86
CA LEU A 151 0.40 -11.41 5.16
C LEU A 151 1.54 -11.64 6.17
N THR A 152 2.17 -12.81 6.16
CA THR A 152 3.30 -13.12 7.06
C THR A 152 4.57 -12.35 6.66
N ARG A 153 4.72 -12.02 5.37
CA ARG A 153 5.83 -11.18 4.89
C ARG A 153 5.65 -9.73 5.31
N HIS A 154 4.43 -9.20 5.25
CA HIS A 154 4.13 -7.79 5.49
C HIS A 154 3.73 -7.47 6.93
N ALA A 155 3.32 -8.45 7.73
CA ALA A 155 2.89 -8.28 9.12
C ALA A 155 3.50 -9.36 10.03
N ARG A 156 3.71 -9.02 11.30
CA ARG A 156 4.04 -9.99 12.35
C ARG A 156 2.76 -10.36 13.08
N PHE A 157 2.47 -11.65 13.22
CA PHE A 157 1.34 -12.09 14.01
C PHE A 157 1.83 -12.57 15.37
N GLU A 158 1.08 -12.22 16.41
CA GLU A 158 1.36 -12.68 17.78
C GLU A 158 0.08 -13.24 18.38
N LYS A 159 0.17 -14.39 19.04
CA LYS A 159 -0.94 -15.01 19.76
C LYS A 159 -0.72 -14.87 21.25
N TYR A 160 -1.75 -14.43 21.96
CA TYR A 160 -1.71 -14.42 23.42
C TYR A 160 -1.76 -15.84 23.98
N ASP A 161 -0.72 -16.24 24.71
CA ASP A 161 -0.72 -17.47 25.49
C ASP A 161 -1.11 -17.16 26.94
N ALA A 162 -2.29 -17.63 27.35
CA ALA A 162 -2.80 -17.40 28.69
C ALA A 162 -1.99 -18.09 29.80
N ARG A 163 -1.19 -19.12 29.46
CA ARG A 163 -0.35 -19.84 30.42
C ARG A 163 0.90 -19.03 30.77
N SER A 164 1.61 -18.57 29.75
CA SER A 164 2.81 -17.75 29.91
C SER A 164 2.51 -16.26 30.10
N LYS A 165 1.26 -15.83 29.90
CA LYS A 165 0.82 -14.42 29.88
C LYS A 165 1.66 -13.57 28.91
N ALA A 166 2.17 -14.19 27.86
CA ALA A 166 3.05 -13.57 26.89
C ALA A 166 2.44 -13.63 25.48
N TRP A 167 2.87 -12.69 24.64
CA TRP A 167 2.60 -12.70 23.21
C TRP A 167 3.64 -13.57 22.52
N VAL A 168 3.18 -14.62 21.85
CA VAL A 168 4.04 -15.57 21.15
C VAL A 168 3.96 -15.27 19.66
N PRO A 169 5.09 -15.05 18.96
CA PRO A 169 5.08 -14.85 17.52
C PRO A 169 4.56 -16.10 16.82
N ILE A 170 3.65 -15.91 15.89
CA ILE A 170 3.06 -16.97 15.08
C ILE A 170 3.02 -16.53 13.62
N ASP A 171 2.89 -17.49 12.71
CA ASP A 171 2.53 -17.21 11.33
C ASP A 171 1.05 -16.85 11.21
N CYS A 172 0.66 -16.23 10.09
CA CYS A 172 -0.75 -15.91 9.82
C CYS A 172 -1.62 -17.18 9.91
N PRO A 173 -2.63 -17.20 10.81
CA PRO A 173 -3.55 -18.32 10.91
C PRO A 173 -4.39 -18.48 9.65
N VAL A 174 -4.60 -19.74 9.25
CA VAL A 174 -5.46 -20.16 8.14
C VAL A 174 -6.85 -19.51 8.23
N ALA A 175 -7.45 -19.51 9.42
CA ALA A 175 -8.76 -18.89 9.66
C ALA A 175 -8.83 -17.40 9.27
N VAL A 176 -7.77 -16.63 9.48
CA VAL A 176 -7.73 -15.19 9.12
C VAL A 176 -7.72 -15.04 7.60
N ALA A 177 -6.87 -15.79 6.91
CA ALA A 177 -6.79 -15.74 5.45
C ALA A 177 -8.12 -16.15 4.78
N ARG A 178 -8.74 -17.23 5.25
CA ARG A 178 -10.06 -17.67 4.78
C ARG A 178 -11.14 -16.60 4.96
N MET A 179 -11.20 -15.99 6.14
CA MET A 179 -12.18 -14.94 6.42
C MET A 179 -11.98 -13.72 5.53
N VAL A 180 -10.74 -13.27 5.32
CA VAL A 180 -10.44 -12.15 4.42
C VAL A 180 -10.94 -12.41 3.00
N LEU A 181 -10.64 -13.58 2.43
CA LEU A 181 -11.10 -13.96 1.09
C LEU A 181 -12.64 -13.97 1.00
N GLN A 182 -13.30 -14.49 2.02
CA GLN A 182 -14.76 -14.59 2.05
C GLN A 182 -15.43 -13.21 2.20
N THR A 183 -14.88 -12.32 3.02
CA THR A 183 -15.37 -10.94 3.16
C THR A 183 -15.24 -10.16 1.85
N VAL A 184 -14.13 -10.34 1.14
CA VAL A 184 -13.90 -9.68 -0.16
C VAL A 184 -14.89 -10.18 -1.22
N ALA A 185 -15.14 -11.49 -1.27
CA ALA A 185 -16.14 -12.06 -2.17
C ALA A 185 -17.55 -11.51 -1.88
N GLN A 186 -17.94 -11.40 -0.61
CA GLN A 186 -19.25 -10.87 -0.22
C GLN A 186 -19.44 -9.40 -0.61
N ALA A 187 -18.40 -8.58 -0.53
CA ALA A 187 -18.46 -7.16 -0.91
C ALA A 187 -18.73 -6.95 -2.41
N SER A 188 -18.51 -7.95 -3.26
CA SER A 188 -18.79 -7.88 -4.70
C SER A 188 -20.17 -8.37 -5.12
N SER A 189 -20.90 -9.01 -4.20
CA SER A 189 -22.25 -9.52 -4.43
C SER A 189 -23.36 -8.56 -3.95
N ALA A 190 -22.98 -7.42 -3.35
CA ALA A 190 -23.88 -6.36 -2.89
C ALA A 190 -23.82 -5.17 -3.84
#